data_AF-A0A952WXP9-F1
#
_entry.id   AF-A0A952WXP9-F1
#
_cell.length_a   1.000
_cell.length_b   1.000
_cell.length_c   1.000
_cell.angle_alpha   90.00
_cell.angle_beta   90.00
_cell.angle_gamma   90.00
#
_symmetry.space_group_name_H-M   'P 1'
#
loop_
_entity.id
_entity.type
_entity.pdbx_description
1 polymer ?
#
loop_
_entity_poly.entity_id
_entity_poly.type
_entity_poly.pdbx_seq_one_letter_code
_entity_poly.pdbx_strand_id
1 'polypeptide(L)'
;MYCGFHLYAAFEAYWTTQADHLIPQRLIALPELNGLLQSHDVFRGGPVERDALGNCVTACTFCNQLKGGWIPPDWERMTREQIVDANRVRLIALRVRHEREFLRRVEMLSQRRTSMERSATGAVTRG
;
A
#
# COMPACT_ATOMS: atom_id res chain seq x y z
N MET A 1 -5.56 3.97 -9.16
CA MET A 1 -6.57 2.97 -8.77
C MET A 1 -6.79 2.86 -7.26
N TYR A 2 -5.79 2.62 -6.41
CA TYR A 2 -6.08 2.47 -4.96
C TYR A 2 -6.40 3.78 -4.25
N CYS A 3 -5.59 4.81 -4.45
CA CYS A 3 -5.68 6.07 -3.70
C CYS A 3 -6.82 7.01 -4.16
N GLY A 4 -7.65 6.61 -5.13
CA GLY A 4 -8.72 7.45 -5.69
C GLY A 4 -8.25 8.63 -6.57
N PHE A 5 -6.95 8.94 -6.58
CA PHE A 5 -6.40 10.01 -7.43
C PHE A 5 -6.34 9.63 -8.91
N HIS A 6 -6.62 10.60 -9.78
CA HIS A 6 -6.39 10.49 -11.20
C HIS A 6 -4.90 10.64 -11.52
N LEU A 7 -4.16 9.54 -11.43
CA LEU A 7 -2.70 9.52 -11.52
C LEU A 7 -2.14 10.02 -12.86
N TYR A 8 -2.95 10.01 -13.92
CA TYR A 8 -2.57 10.51 -15.25
C TYR A 8 -2.95 11.98 -15.50
N ALA A 9 -3.61 12.65 -14.54
CA ALA A 9 -4.05 14.05 -14.72
C ALA A 9 -2.94 15.06 -14.37
N ALA A 10 -1.88 14.63 -13.68
CA ALA A 10 -0.75 15.47 -13.32
C ALA A 10 0.56 14.77 -13.72
N PHE A 11 1.42 15.46 -14.45
CA PHE A 11 2.70 14.92 -14.94
C PHE A 11 3.60 14.43 -13.80
N GLU A 12 3.61 15.13 -12.66
CA GLU A 12 4.34 14.71 -11.45
C GLU A 12 3.78 13.42 -10.85
N ALA A 13 2.46 13.24 -10.88
CA ALA A 13 1.82 12.03 -10.37
C ALA A 13 2.15 10.81 -11.22
N TYR A 14 2.28 10.98 -12.55
CA TYR A 14 2.63 9.91 -13.49
C TYR A 14 3.98 9.26 -13.15
N TRP A 15 5.02 10.05 -12.86
CA TRP A 15 6.36 9.54 -12.50
C TRP A 15 6.41 8.81 -11.16
N THR A 16 5.38 8.98 -10.33
CA THR A 16 5.25 8.28 -9.04
C THR A 16 4.35 7.05 -9.13
N THR A 17 4.00 6.61 -10.35
CA THR A 17 3.21 5.41 -10.55
C THR A 17 4.06 4.16 -10.73
N GLN A 18 3.50 3.03 -10.33
CA GLN A 18 4.09 1.70 -10.48
C GLN A 18 2.98 0.72 -10.87
N ALA A 19 3.37 -0.32 -11.60
CA ALA A 19 2.54 -1.50 -11.75
C ALA A 19 2.55 -2.28 -10.42
N ASP A 20 1.36 -2.50 -9.86
CA ASP A 20 1.16 -3.43 -8.75
C ASP A 20 0.47 -4.69 -9.27
N HIS A 21 0.92 -5.84 -8.76
CA HIS A 21 0.36 -7.15 -9.06
C HIS A 21 -0.73 -7.48 -8.02
N LEU A 22 -1.96 -7.70 -8.48
CA LEU A 22 -3.10 -8.05 -7.63
C LEU A 22 -2.83 -9.39 -6.92
N ILE A 23 -2.45 -10.41 -7.68
CA ILE A 23 -1.97 -11.69 -7.19
C ILE A 23 -0.44 -11.64 -7.09
N PRO A 24 0.13 -11.74 -5.88
CA PRO A 24 1.57 -11.68 -5.69
C PRO A 24 2.29 -12.88 -6.30
N GLN A 25 3.52 -12.66 -6.77
CA GLN A 25 4.37 -13.72 -7.36
C GLN A 25 4.49 -14.98 -6.50
N ARG A 26 4.54 -14.82 -5.17
CA ARG A 26 4.66 -15.95 -4.24
C ARG A 26 3.47 -16.92 -4.29
N LEU A 27 2.28 -16.46 -4.67
CA LEU A 27 1.10 -17.30 -4.84
C LEU A 27 1.05 -17.89 -6.25
N ILE A 28 1.45 -17.12 -7.26
CA ILE A 28 1.55 -17.61 -8.65
C ILE A 28 2.53 -18.78 -8.76
N ALA A 29 3.58 -18.79 -7.94
CA ALA A 29 4.58 -19.86 -7.92
C ALA A 29 4.12 -21.16 -7.23
N LEU A 30 2.92 -21.20 -6.63
CA LEU A 30 2.41 -22.37 -5.90
C LEU A 30 1.77 -23.39 -6.86
N PRO A 31 2.32 -24.61 -7.01
CA PRO A 31 1.79 -25.60 -7.94
C PRO A 31 0.33 -25.99 -7.69
N GLU A 32 -0.08 -26.01 -6.41
CA GLU A 32 -1.44 -26.34 -5.99
C GLU A 32 -2.49 -25.34 -6.49
N LEU A 33 -2.08 -24.11 -6.84
CA LEU A 33 -2.96 -23.08 -7.36
C LEU A 33 -3.04 -23.09 -8.90
N ASN A 34 -2.25 -23.90 -9.61
CA ASN A 34 -2.21 -23.88 -11.08
C ASN A 34 -3.58 -24.02 -11.73
N GLY A 35 -4.43 -24.93 -11.26
CA GLY A 35 -5.77 -25.13 -11.82
C GLY A 35 -6.69 -23.92 -11.63
N LEU A 36 -6.61 -23.29 -10.44
CA LEU A 36 -7.31 -22.04 -10.16
C LEU A 36 -6.78 -20.92 -11.06
N LEU A 37 -5.46 -20.75 -11.12
CA LEU A 37 -4.81 -19.67 -11.88
C LEU A 37 -5.04 -19.81 -13.39
N GLN A 38 -5.31 -21.00 -13.92
CA GLN A 38 -5.65 -21.19 -15.33
C GLN A 38 -7.09 -20.82 -15.69
N SER A 39 -8.00 -20.86 -14.71
CA SER A 39 -9.44 -20.71 -14.92
C SER A 39 -10.07 -19.54 -14.16
N HIS A 40 -9.25 -18.70 -13.52
CA HIS A 40 -9.74 -17.64 -12.65
C HIS A 40 -10.44 -16.53 -13.44
N ASP A 41 -11.71 -16.30 -13.11
CA ASP A 41 -12.55 -15.27 -13.75
C ASP A 41 -12.03 -13.83 -13.59
N VAL A 42 -11.07 -13.58 -12.68
CA VAL A 42 -10.40 -12.28 -12.49
C VAL A 42 -9.74 -11.78 -13.79
N PHE A 43 -9.43 -12.68 -14.73
CA PHE A 43 -8.60 -12.39 -15.89
C PHE A 43 -9.33 -12.54 -17.23
N ARG A 44 -10.68 -12.49 -17.21
CA ARG A 44 -11.52 -12.78 -18.40
C ARG A 44 -11.27 -14.20 -18.95
N GLY A 45 -11.08 -15.17 -18.06
CA GLY A 45 -10.95 -16.59 -18.41
C GLY A 45 -9.60 -17.01 -19.01
N GLY A 46 -8.58 -16.14 -18.92
CA GLY A 46 -7.20 -16.47 -19.30
C GLY A 46 -6.31 -16.80 -18.09
N PRO A 47 -5.13 -17.40 -18.31
CA PRO A 47 -4.21 -17.73 -17.23
C PRO A 47 -3.72 -16.49 -16.47
N VAL A 48 -3.62 -16.62 -15.16
CA VAL A 48 -2.98 -15.63 -14.28
C VAL A 48 -1.47 -15.75 -14.42
N GLU A 49 -0.90 -14.97 -15.31
CA GLU A 49 0.54 -14.74 -15.33
C GLU A 49 0.90 -13.52 -14.50
N ARG A 50 2.14 -13.49 -14.01
CA ARG A 50 2.66 -12.37 -13.20
C ARG A 50 2.37 -11.04 -13.87
N ASP A 51 2.86 -10.87 -15.09
CA ASP A 51 2.83 -9.59 -15.81
C ASP A 51 1.63 -9.46 -16.77
N ALA A 52 0.65 -10.37 -16.67
CA ALA A 52 -0.58 -10.26 -17.43
C ALA A 52 -1.32 -8.96 -17.08
N LEU A 53 -1.90 -8.30 -18.09
CA LEU A 53 -2.68 -7.07 -17.89
C LEU A 53 -3.82 -7.24 -16.89
N GLY A 54 -4.42 -8.43 -16.81
CA GLY A 54 -5.44 -8.74 -15.80
C GLY A 54 -4.90 -8.69 -14.36
N ASN A 55 -3.60 -8.97 -14.16
CA ASN A 55 -2.97 -9.02 -12.83
C ASN A 55 -2.47 -7.65 -12.41
N CYS A 56 -2.33 -6.74 -13.36
CA CYS A 56 -1.64 -5.47 -13.14
C CYS A 56 -2.65 -4.33 -12.95
N VAL A 57 -2.31 -3.44 -12.02
CA VAL A 57 -2.99 -2.17 -11.83
C VAL A 57 -1.99 -1.03 -11.67
N THR A 58 -2.32 0.15 -12.19
CA THR A 58 -1.55 1.37 -11.92
C THR A 58 -1.85 1.88 -10.51
N ALA A 59 -0.84 1.85 -9.65
CA ALA A 59 -0.87 2.37 -8.29
C ALA A 59 0.19 3.48 -8.13
N CYS A 60 0.00 4.40 -7.16
CA CYS A 60 1.11 5.25 -6.75
C CYS A 60 2.11 4.43 -5.89
N THR A 61 3.38 4.81 -5.92
CA THR A 61 4.48 4.14 -5.19
C THR A 61 4.13 3.88 -3.73
N PHE A 62 3.55 4.87 -3.04
CA PHE A 62 3.17 4.73 -1.64
C PHE A 62 2.12 3.63 -1.41
N CYS A 63 1.08 3.56 -2.25
CA CYS A 63 0.07 2.50 -2.14
C CYS A 63 0.64 1.12 -2.46
N ASN A 64 1.50 1.03 -3.48
CA ASN A 64 2.14 -0.22 -3.86
C ASN A 64 3.01 -0.76 -2.71
N GLN A 65 3.86 0.11 -2.14
CA GLN A 65 4.71 -0.23 -1.00
C GLN A 65 3.90 -0.63 0.24
N LEU A 66 2.84 0.11 0.58
CA LEU A 66 1.99 -0.23 1.74
C LEU A 66 1.18 -1.51 1.54
N LYS A 67 0.79 -1.86 0.32
CA LYS A 67 0.10 -3.11 0.04
C LYS A 67 1.01 -4.29 0.37
N GLY A 68 2.31 -4.21 0.03
CA GLY A 68 3.33 -5.15 0.50
C GLY A 68 3.04 -6.62 0.15
N GLY A 69 2.43 -6.86 -1.00
CA GLY A 69 2.01 -8.21 -1.42
C GLY A 69 0.85 -8.78 -0.60
N TRP A 70 0.15 -7.97 0.20
CA TRP A 70 -1.11 -8.38 0.79
C TRP A 70 -2.14 -8.64 -0.31
N ILE A 71 -2.98 -9.63 -0.04
CA ILE A 71 -4.13 -10.01 -0.85
C ILE A 71 -5.30 -10.26 0.11
N PRO A 72 -6.56 -9.96 -0.27
CA PRO A 72 -7.71 -10.26 0.56
C PRO A 72 -7.82 -11.76 0.88
N PRO A 73 -8.35 -12.14 2.06
CA PRO A 73 -8.87 -13.48 2.25
C PRO A 73 -9.94 -13.81 1.20
N ASP A 74 -10.04 -15.09 0.81
CA ASP A 74 -11.01 -15.60 -0.17
C ASP A 74 -10.91 -14.95 -1.57
N TRP A 75 -9.76 -14.37 -1.91
CA TRP A 75 -9.51 -13.73 -3.20
C TRP A 75 -9.78 -14.66 -4.38
N GLU A 76 -9.65 -15.97 -4.19
CA GLU A 76 -9.91 -17.02 -5.16
C GLU A 76 -11.35 -16.98 -5.71
N ARG A 77 -12.27 -16.37 -4.94
CA ARG A 77 -13.68 -16.21 -5.27
C ARG A 77 -14.05 -14.78 -5.63
N MET A 78 -13.08 -13.87 -5.63
CA MET A 78 -13.30 -12.46 -5.93
C MET A 78 -13.00 -12.18 -7.39
N THR A 79 -13.77 -11.27 -7.98
CA THR A 79 -13.43 -10.64 -9.26
C THR A 79 -12.25 -9.67 -9.11
N ARG A 80 -11.67 -9.25 -10.23
CA ARG A 80 -10.58 -8.28 -10.25
C ARG A 80 -10.94 -6.99 -9.52
N GLU A 81 -12.12 -6.47 -9.81
CA GLU A 81 -12.63 -5.23 -9.25
C GLU A 81 -12.86 -5.38 -7.74
N GLN A 82 -13.37 -6.53 -7.29
CA GLN A 82 -13.50 -6.83 -5.86
C GLN A 82 -12.15 -6.86 -5.15
N ILE A 83 -11.11 -7.46 -5.75
CA ILE A 83 -9.75 -7.45 -5.17
C ILE A 83 -9.20 -6.01 -5.11
N VAL A 84 -9.43 -5.21 -6.16
CA VAL A 84 -9.02 -3.79 -6.19
C VAL A 84 -9.71 -2.99 -5.08
N ASP A 85 -11.00 -3.18 -4.88
CA ASP A 85 -11.76 -2.47 -3.85
C ASP A 85 -11.37 -2.90 -2.44
N ALA A 86 -11.14 -4.19 -2.21
CA ALA A 86 -10.61 -4.68 -0.94
C ALA A 86 -9.22 -4.10 -0.60
N ASN A 87 -8.33 -4.02 -1.60
CA ASN A 87 -7.04 -3.34 -1.48
C ASN A 87 -7.21 -1.85 -1.14
N ARG A 88 -8.15 -1.16 -1.81
CA ARG A 88 -8.45 0.25 -1.55
C ARG A 88 -8.89 0.47 -0.10
N VAL A 89 -9.87 -0.30 0.39
CA VAL A 89 -10.39 -0.20 1.76
C VAL A 89 -9.26 -0.41 2.77
N ARG A 90 -8.45 -1.46 2.60
CA ARG A 90 -7.31 -1.72 3.47
C ARG A 90 -6.29 -0.57 3.47
N LEU A 91 -5.94 -0.07 2.29
CA LEU A 91 -4.92 0.98 2.16
C LEU A 91 -5.36 2.30 2.78
N ILE A 92 -6.67 2.61 2.76
CA ILE A 92 -7.23 3.75 3.49
C ILE A 92 -7.01 3.56 5.00
N ALA A 93 -7.34 2.39 5.54
CA ALA A 93 -7.13 2.09 6.96
C ALA A 93 -5.64 2.17 7.36
N LEU A 94 -4.74 1.64 6.51
CA LEU A 94 -3.29 1.73 6.74
C LEU A 94 -2.79 3.17 6.69
N ARG A 95 -3.26 3.99 5.74
CA ARG A 95 -2.93 5.42 5.67
C ARG A 95 -3.26 6.14 6.96
N VAL A 96 -4.48 5.97 7.46
CA VAL A 96 -4.92 6.59 8.72
C VAL A 96 -4.05 6.13 9.90
N ARG A 97 -3.68 4.85 9.94
CA ARG A 97 -2.78 4.33 10.99
C ARG A 97 -1.39 4.95 10.91
N HIS A 98 -0.81 5.03 9.72
CA HIS A 98 0.52 5.60 9.50
C HIS A 98 0.55 7.11 9.82
N GLU A 99 -0.48 7.84 9.43
CA GLU A 99 -0.62 9.27 9.73
C GLU A 99 -0.70 9.53 11.24
N ARG A 100 -1.52 8.75 11.96
CA ARG A 100 -1.59 8.83 13.43
C ARG A 100 -0.25 8.55 14.10
N GLU A 101 0.48 7.54 13.61
CA GLU A 101 1.80 7.20 14.15
C GLU A 101 2.84 8.28 13.84
N PHE A 102 2.79 8.88 12.65
CA PHE A 102 3.63 10.02 12.30
C PHE A 102 3.39 11.21 13.25
N LEU A 103 2.13 11.60 13.44
CA LEU A 103 1.76 12.70 14.34
C LEU A 103 2.21 12.44 15.79
N ARG A 104 2.03 11.20 16.29
CA ARG A 104 2.55 10.80 17.60
C ARG A 104 4.07 10.97 17.70
N ARG A 105 4.82 10.57 16.67
CA ARG A 105 6.29 10.70 16.66
C ARG A 105 6.73 12.16 16.63
N VAL A 106 6.06 12.99 15.84
CA VAL A 106 6.32 14.44 15.79
C VAL A 106 6.09 15.07 17.16
N GLU A 107 4.99 14.73 17.84
CA GLU A 107 4.69 15.21 19.19
C GLU A 107 5.77 14.79 20.20
N MET A 108 6.16 13.51 20.21
CA MET A 108 7.22 13.03 21.11
C MET A 108 8.56 13.74 20.88
N LEU A 109 8.93 13.98 19.61
CA LEU A 109 10.17 14.69 19.27
C LEU A 109 10.10 16.16 19.70
N SER A 110 8.94 16.81 19.54
CA SER A 110 8.71 18.17 20.02
C SER A 110 8.85 18.26 21.54
N GLN A 111 8.25 17.35 22.29
CA GLN A 111 8.34 17.31 23.76
C GLN A 111 9.78 17.09 24.23
N ARG A 112 10.54 16.19 23.59
CA ARG A 112 11.96 15.97 23.89
C ARG A 112 12.79 17.22 23.67
N ARG A 113 12.57 17.93 22.56
CA ARG A 113 13.24 19.19 22.25
C ARG A 113 12.97 20.25 23.32
N THR A 114 11.70 20.46 23.68
CA THR A 114 11.32 21.43 24.72
C THR A 114 11.91 21.06 26.09
N SER A 115 11.98 19.77 26.43
CA SER A 115 12.61 19.30 27.68
C SER A 115 14.11 19.58 27.70
N MET A 116 14.83 19.37 26.58
CA MET A 116 16.26 19.67 26.49
C MET A 116 16.53 21.18 26.59
N GLU A 117 15.73 22.01 25.90
CA GLU A 117 15.85 23.47 25.95
C GLU A 117 15.63 24.00 27.39
N ARG A 118 14.63 23.48 28.11
CA ARG A 118 14.38 23.85 29.52
C ARG A 118 15.53 23.46 30.45
N SER A 119 16.07 22.25 30.31
CA SER A 119 17.22 21.79 31.09
C SER A 119 18.47 22.62 30.84
N ALA A 120 18.71 23.03 29.58
CA ALA A 120 19.83 23.89 29.22
C ALA A 120 19.70 25.31 29.84
N THR A 121 18.52 25.93 29.77
CA THR A 121 18.28 27.25 30.40
C THR A 121 18.36 27.21 31.94
N GLY A 122 17.89 26.14 32.59
CA GLY A 122 17.94 26.02 34.05
C GLY A 122 19.37 25.83 34.60
N ALA A 123 20.27 25.24 33.81
CA ALA A 123 21.68 25.09 34.16
C ALA A 123 22.46 26.42 34.07
N VAL A 124 22.10 27.30 33.14
CA VAL A 124 22.76 28.61 32.96
C VAL A 124 22.41 29.60 34.07
N THR A 125 21.22 29.53 34.65
CA THR A 125 20.78 30.46 35.72
C THR A 125 21.30 30.13 37.13
N ARG A 126 22.03 29.03 37.32
CA ARG A 126 22.58 28.62 38.63
C ARG A 126 24.11 28.70 38.73
N GLY A 127 24.78 29.27 37.72
CA GLY A 127 26.22 29.51 37.69
C GLY A 127 26.58 30.90 38.17
#